data_AF-A0A519UM58-F1
#
_entry.id   AF-A0A519UM58-F1
#
_cell.length_a   1.000
_cell.length_b   1.000
_cell.length_c   1.000
_cell.angle_alpha   90.00
_cell.angle_beta   90.00
_cell.angle_gamma   90.00
#
_symmetry.space_group_name_H-M   'P 1'
#
loop_
_entity.id
_entity.type
_entity.pdbx_description
1 polymer ?
#
loop_
_entity_poly.entity_id
_entity_poly.type
_entity_poly.pdbx_seq_one_letter_code
_entity_poly.pdbx_strand_id
1 'polypeptide(L)'
;MPLFLSNIGIISRIAWILNEQIQLWHNIGIACTDTKMIIVMKKIMLMVLIASAIILPATSNAQINIQINLGNQPAWGPAGYQTVQYYYLPDIDSYYDVNRSQFIYLNGPNWVFTKQLPARYRGYNLYNGYKVVINEPRPYLYHQTHRVKYVKYKNYKGKQQVIKGKGPGKSAKHFAPGQQKKRH
;
A
#
# COMPACT_ATOMS: atom_id res chain seq x y z
N MET A 1 32.43 -33.37 12.03
CA MET A 1 31.23 -34.11 12.51
C MET A 1 31.55 -34.73 13.86
N PRO A 2 30.66 -34.72 14.86
CA PRO A 2 29.57 -33.78 15.12
C PRO A 2 29.73 -33.02 16.46
N LEU A 3 29.15 -31.82 16.49
CA LEU A 3 28.91 -30.97 17.65
C LEU A 3 27.65 -31.47 18.38
N PHE A 4 27.75 -32.06 19.56
CA PHE A 4 26.59 -32.35 20.43
C PHE A 4 26.99 -32.38 21.91
N LEU A 5 27.40 -31.24 22.49
CA LEU A 5 27.65 -31.13 23.94
C LEU A 5 27.19 -29.77 24.53
N SER A 6 25.96 -29.32 24.24
CA SER A 6 25.48 -28.06 24.85
C SER A 6 24.05 -28.05 25.37
N ASN A 7 23.25 -29.11 25.18
CA ASN A 7 21.81 -29.04 25.49
C ASN A 7 21.38 -29.69 26.83
N ILE A 8 22.17 -30.60 27.40
CA ILE A 8 21.75 -31.37 28.60
C ILE A 8 21.76 -30.50 29.87
N GLY A 9 22.74 -29.60 30.02
CA GLY A 9 22.83 -28.71 31.20
C GLY A 9 21.76 -27.62 31.24
N ILE A 10 21.28 -27.16 30.07
CA ILE A 10 20.23 -26.14 29.96
C ILE A 10 18.86 -26.76 30.28
N ILE A 11 18.58 -27.95 29.75
CA ILE A 11 17.32 -28.67 30.05
C ILE A 11 17.24 -28.98 31.56
N SER A 12 18.35 -29.37 32.18
CA SER A 12 18.39 -29.64 33.63
C SER A 12 18.18 -28.36 34.47
N ARG A 13 18.74 -27.22 34.05
CA ARG A 13 18.49 -25.91 34.71
C ARG A 13 17.06 -25.40 34.52
N ILE A 14 16.46 -25.60 33.35
CA ILE A 14 15.06 -25.23 33.09
C ILE A 14 14.12 -26.12 33.92
N ALA A 15 14.39 -27.43 34.00
CA ALA A 15 13.61 -28.34 34.83
C ALA A 15 13.69 -27.97 36.32
N TRP A 16 14.86 -27.55 36.81
CA TRP A 16 15.05 -27.08 38.17
C TRP A 16 14.28 -25.78 38.45
N ILE A 17 14.36 -24.80 37.55
CA ILE A 17 13.63 -23.52 37.68
C ILE A 17 12.11 -23.73 37.62
N LEU A 18 11.62 -24.59 36.71
CA LEU A 18 10.20 -24.90 36.60
C LEU A 18 9.67 -25.61 37.87
N ASN A 19 10.44 -26.52 38.45
CA ASN A 19 10.08 -27.19 39.69
C ASN A 19 10.01 -26.21 40.87
N GLU A 20 10.95 -25.25 40.94
CA GLU A 20 10.97 -24.25 42.00
C GLU A 20 9.79 -23.26 41.90
N GLN A 21 9.39 -22.88 40.67
CA GLN A 21 8.18 -22.08 40.45
C GLN A 21 6.91 -22.82 40.87
N ILE A 22 6.77 -24.12 40.54
CA ILE A 22 5.59 -24.93 40.90
C ILE A 22 5.41 -25.00 42.43
N GLN A 23 6.50 -25.12 43.19
CA GLN A 23 6.44 -25.15 44.66
C GLN A 23 6.06 -23.80 45.26
N LEU A 24 6.49 -22.68 44.65
CA LEU A 24 6.06 -21.34 45.06
C LEU A 24 4.56 -21.12 44.83
N TRP A 25 4.01 -21.62 43.73
CA TRP A 25 2.57 -21.55 43.45
C TRP A 25 1.72 -22.38 44.43
N HIS A 26 2.22 -23.52 44.90
CA HIS A 26 1.50 -24.37 45.86
C HIS A 26 1.42 -23.71 47.26
N ASN A 27 2.51 -23.08 47.72
CA ASN A 27 2.54 -22.40 49.02
C ASN A 27 1.73 -21.08 49.04
N ILE A 28 1.69 -20.36 47.92
CA ILE A 28 0.85 -19.15 47.79
C ILE A 28 -0.64 -19.53 47.71
N GLY A 29 -0.99 -20.64 47.05
CA GLY A 29 -2.37 -21.10 46.91
C GLY A 29 -3.03 -21.59 48.20
N ILE A 30 -2.25 -22.06 49.18
CA ILE A 30 -2.78 -22.56 50.47
C ILE A 30 -3.11 -21.42 51.44
N ALA A 31 -2.52 -20.24 51.29
CA ALA A 31 -2.74 -19.10 52.20
C ALA A 31 -4.11 -18.40 52.03
N CYS A 32 -4.93 -18.76 51.04
CA CYS A 32 -6.19 -18.08 50.79
C CYS A 32 -7.31 -19.03 50.37
N THR A 33 -7.78 -19.84 51.31
CA THR A 33 -9.01 -20.63 51.18
C THR A 33 -10.26 -19.78 51.43
N ASP A 34 -10.39 -18.65 50.72
CA ASP A 34 -11.64 -17.92 50.61
C ASP A 34 -12.02 -17.83 49.13
N THR A 35 -13.12 -18.50 48.76
CA THR A 35 -13.64 -18.51 47.40
C THR A 35 -13.93 -17.11 46.88
N LYS A 36 -14.17 -16.13 47.77
CA LYS A 36 -14.30 -14.72 47.40
C LYS A 36 -12.97 -14.13 46.91
N MET A 37 -11.85 -14.47 47.53
CA MET A 37 -10.52 -13.95 47.18
C MET A 37 -10.00 -14.53 45.86
N ILE A 38 -10.30 -15.79 45.57
CA ILE A 38 -9.99 -16.43 44.28
C ILE A 38 -10.74 -15.76 43.12
N ILE A 39 -12.02 -15.43 43.32
CA ILE A 39 -12.83 -14.74 42.31
C ILE A 39 -12.33 -13.30 42.10
N VAL A 40 -11.92 -12.60 43.15
CA VAL A 40 -11.35 -11.25 43.09
C VAL A 40 -10.02 -11.25 42.34
N MET A 41 -9.11 -12.19 42.62
CA MET A 41 -7.82 -12.28 41.91
C MET A 41 -7.98 -12.60 40.42
N LYS A 42 -8.92 -13.48 40.04
CA LYS A 42 -9.18 -13.79 38.63
C LYS A 42 -9.76 -12.60 37.85
N LYS A 43 -10.62 -11.79 38.48
CA LYS A 43 -11.15 -10.55 37.91
C LYS A 43 -10.07 -9.49 37.76
N ILE A 44 -9.18 -9.36 38.76
CA ILE A 44 -8.03 -8.44 38.69
C ILE A 44 -7.08 -8.86 37.58
N MET A 45 -6.77 -10.15 37.45
CA MET A 45 -5.89 -10.66 36.39
C MET A 45 -6.47 -10.42 34.99
N LEU A 46 -7.80 -10.55 34.82
CA LEU A 46 -8.48 -10.26 33.55
C LEU A 46 -8.47 -8.76 33.21
N MET A 47 -8.65 -7.89 34.21
CA MET A 47 -8.59 -6.43 34.03
C MET A 47 -7.18 -5.97 33.66
N VAL A 48 -6.14 -6.55 34.26
CA VAL A 48 -4.73 -6.28 33.91
C VAL A 48 -4.40 -6.71 32.47
N LEU A 49 -4.97 -7.84 32.02
CA LEU A 49 -4.75 -8.37 30.66
C LEU A 49 -5.46 -7.53 29.58
N ILE A 50 -6.59 -6.90 29.90
CA ILE A 50 -7.27 -5.97 29.00
C ILE A 50 -6.56 -4.61 29.01
N ALA A 51 -6.10 -4.14 30.17
CA ALA A 51 -5.36 -2.88 30.29
C ALA A 51 -4.00 -2.94 29.57
N SER A 52 -3.33 -4.09 29.54
CA SER A 52 -2.06 -4.26 28.82
C SER A 52 -2.19 -4.19 27.29
N ALA A 53 -3.40 -4.37 26.73
CA ALA A 53 -3.66 -4.20 25.29
C ALA A 53 -3.68 -2.73 24.84
N ILE A 54 -3.74 -1.77 25.78
CA ILE A 54 -3.82 -0.33 25.49
C ILE A 54 -2.42 0.31 25.34
N ILE A 55 -1.35 -0.36 25.79
CA ILE A 55 0.03 0.16 25.77
C ILE A 55 0.80 -0.29 24.52
N LEU A 56 0.11 -0.61 23.42
CA LEU A 56 0.74 -0.68 22.11
C LEU A 56 0.59 0.69 21.44
N PRO A 57 1.64 1.52 21.37
CA PRO A 57 1.60 2.69 20.52
C PRO A 57 1.48 2.19 19.07
N ALA A 58 0.29 2.29 18.49
CA ALA A 58 0.11 2.19 17.05
C ALA A 58 0.68 3.48 16.42
N THR A 59 2.01 3.63 16.44
CA THR A 59 2.68 4.73 15.74
C THR A 59 2.64 4.42 14.24
N SER A 60 1.51 4.75 13.63
CA SER A 60 1.40 4.93 12.18
C SER A 60 2.14 6.23 11.83
N ASN A 61 3.44 6.13 11.58
CA ASN A 61 4.22 7.23 11.02
C ASN A 61 3.89 7.35 9.53
N ALA A 62 2.81 8.05 9.19
CA ALA A 62 2.56 8.48 7.83
C ALA A 62 3.44 9.70 7.51
N GLN A 63 4.74 9.49 7.32
CA GLN A 63 5.63 10.53 6.82
C GLN A 63 5.31 10.75 5.33
N ILE A 64 4.61 11.85 5.01
CA ILE A 64 4.35 12.27 3.63
C ILE A 64 5.65 12.91 3.10
N ASN A 65 6.55 12.10 2.57
CA ASN A 65 7.70 12.60 1.83
C ASN A 65 7.23 13.06 0.44
N ILE A 66 7.06 14.37 0.26
CA ILE A 66 6.68 14.97 -1.03
C ILE A 66 7.95 15.04 -1.90
N GLN A 67 8.30 13.93 -2.56
CA GLN A 67 9.37 13.94 -3.55
C GLN A 67 8.87 14.63 -4.82
N ILE A 68 9.44 15.80 -5.11
CA ILE A 68 9.13 16.60 -6.29
C ILE A 68 9.78 15.92 -7.52
N ASN A 69 9.05 14.99 -8.14
CA ASN A 69 9.50 14.20 -9.29
C ASN A 69 9.24 14.92 -10.62
N LEU A 70 9.76 16.14 -10.82
CA LEU A 70 9.58 16.88 -12.07
C LEU A 70 10.34 16.26 -13.26
N GLY A 71 11.49 15.62 -13.01
CA GLY A 71 12.36 15.07 -14.06
C GLY A 71 12.13 13.60 -14.43
N ASN A 72 11.44 12.83 -13.59
CA ASN A 72 11.33 11.38 -13.74
C ASN A 72 10.01 10.95 -14.42
N GLN A 73 9.15 11.91 -14.76
CA GLN A 73 7.89 11.62 -15.43
C GLN A 73 8.15 11.28 -16.91
N PRO A 74 7.58 10.19 -17.43
CA PRO A 74 7.70 9.85 -18.84
C PRO A 74 7.02 10.92 -19.71
N ALA A 75 7.49 11.08 -20.95
CA ALA A 75 6.97 12.08 -21.89
C ALA A 75 5.46 11.94 -22.20
N TRP A 76 4.89 10.75 -22.05
CA TRP A 76 3.45 10.50 -22.19
C TRP A 76 2.63 10.82 -20.92
N GLY A 77 3.29 11.14 -19.81
CA GLY A 77 2.67 11.59 -18.56
C GLY A 77 1.93 12.93 -18.71
N PRO A 78 1.00 13.29 -17.80
CA PRO A 78 0.34 14.59 -17.85
C PRO A 78 1.33 15.63 -17.33
N ALA A 79 1.52 16.70 -18.08
CA ALA A 79 2.22 17.85 -17.53
C ALA A 79 1.36 18.58 -16.48
N GLY A 80 2.03 19.31 -15.59
CA GLY A 80 1.41 20.20 -14.61
C GLY A 80 1.27 19.63 -13.20
N TYR A 81 1.76 18.42 -12.95
CA TYR A 81 1.81 17.84 -11.60
C TYR A 81 3.21 17.98 -10.99
N GLN A 82 3.27 18.53 -9.77
CA GLN A 82 4.53 18.69 -9.02
C GLN A 82 5.05 17.34 -8.47
N THR A 83 4.14 16.43 -8.14
CA THR A 83 4.48 15.12 -7.57
C THR A 83 3.55 14.06 -8.13
N VAL A 84 4.15 13.01 -8.68
CA VAL A 84 3.45 11.84 -9.20
C VAL A 84 4.19 10.59 -8.74
N GLN A 85 3.48 9.67 -8.10
CA GLN A 85 4.00 8.35 -7.74
C GLN A 85 3.55 7.28 -8.74
N TYR A 86 2.24 7.25 -9.04
CA TYR A 86 1.66 6.27 -9.96
C TYR A 86 0.74 6.92 -10.99
N TYR A 87 0.73 6.36 -12.20
CA TYR A 87 -0.36 6.56 -13.14
C TYR A 87 -1.24 5.32 -13.18
N TYR A 88 -2.55 5.48 -12.99
CA TYR A 88 -3.52 4.44 -13.32
C TYR A 88 -4.06 4.66 -14.73
N LEU A 89 -4.04 3.59 -15.53
CA LEU A 89 -4.50 3.56 -16.91
C LEU A 89 -5.79 2.72 -16.98
N PRO A 90 -6.98 3.36 -17.01
CA PRO A 90 -8.25 2.64 -16.96
C PRO A 90 -8.48 1.73 -18.18
N ASP A 91 -8.01 2.12 -19.37
CA ASP A 91 -8.22 1.36 -20.61
C ASP A 91 -7.64 -0.06 -20.55
N ILE A 92 -6.50 -0.20 -19.86
CA ILE A 92 -5.73 -1.44 -19.75
C ILE A 92 -5.68 -1.97 -18.31
N ASP A 93 -6.48 -1.38 -17.41
CA ASP A 93 -6.56 -1.72 -15.99
C ASP A 93 -5.18 -1.95 -15.33
N SER A 94 -4.24 -1.05 -15.62
CA SER A 94 -2.84 -1.17 -15.20
C SER A 94 -2.35 0.08 -14.50
N TYR A 95 -1.30 -0.06 -13.70
CA TYR A 95 -0.58 1.05 -13.09
C TYR A 95 0.80 1.20 -13.74
N TYR A 96 1.35 2.41 -13.67
CA TYR A 96 2.73 2.71 -13.98
C TYR A 96 3.36 3.42 -12.79
N ASP A 97 4.39 2.81 -12.21
CA ASP A 97 5.21 3.39 -11.14
C ASP A 97 6.22 4.36 -11.78
N VAL A 98 6.09 5.65 -11.49
CA VAL A 98 6.94 6.70 -12.05
C VAL A 98 8.37 6.59 -11.53
N ASN A 99 8.52 6.28 -10.24
CA ASN A 99 9.83 6.21 -9.57
C ASN A 99 10.66 5.03 -10.07
N ARG A 100 10.00 3.88 -10.28
CA ARG A 100 10.66 2.64 -10.73
C ARG A 100 10.57 2.42 -12.24
N SER A 101 9.88 3.30 -12.95
CA SER A 101 9.66 3.24 -14.40
C SER A 101 9.14 1.88 -14.89
N GLN A 102 8.15 1.31 -14.20
CA GLN A 102 7.62 -0.03 -14.47
C GLN A 102 6.09 -0.05 -14.45
N PHE A 103 5.53 -0.92 -15.28
CA PHE A 103 4.12 -1.27 -15.26
C PHE A 103 3.82 -2.29 -14.16
N ILE A 104 2.63 -2.16 -13.60
CA ILE A 104 2.06 -3.08 -12.61
C ILE A 104 0.67 -3.45 -13.11
N TYR A 105 0.45 -4.72 -13.40
CA TYR A 105 -0.84 -5.21 -13.89
C TYR A 105 -1.18 -6.56 -13.30
N LEU A 106 -2.47 -6.90 -13.36
CA LEU A 106 -2.96 -8.17 -12.89
C LEU A 106 -2.82 -9.24 -13.99
N ASN A 107 -2.13 -10.33 -13.65
CA ASN A 107 -2.03 -11.53 -14.45
C ASN A 107 -2.61 -12.73 -13.67
N GLY A 108 -3.86 -13.09 -13.97
CA GLY A 108 -4.61 -14.02 -13.14
C GLY A 108 -4.82 -13.45 -11.72
N PRO A 109 -4.40 -14.15 -10.64
CA PRO A 109 -4.48 -13.63 -9.28
C PRO A 109 -3.28 -12.77 -8.86
N ASN A 110 -2.22 -12.69 -9.69
CA ASN A 110 -0.93 -12.15 -9.27
C ASN A 110 -0.64 -10.77 -9.87
N TRP A 111 -0.05 -9.89 -9.06
CA TRP A 111 0.50 -8.61 -9.51
C TRP A 111 1.86 -8.82 -10.14
N VAL A 112 2.01 -8.39 -11.40
CA VAL A 112 3.25 -8.50 -12.15
C VAL A 112 3.85 -7.12 -12.33
N PHE A 113 5.16 -7.01 -12.08
CA PHE A 113 5.94 -5.78 -12.17
C PHE A 113 6.94 -5.92 -13.32
N THR A 114 6.85 -5.04 -14.32
CA THR A 114 7.64 -5.20 -15.56
C THR A 114 7.84 -3.86 -16.26
N LYS A 115 8.98 -3.70 -16.94
CA LYS A 115 9.27 -2.49 -17.73
C LYS A 115 8.36 -2.32 -18.96
N GLN A 116 7.73 -3.40 -19.41
CA GLN A 116 6.89 -3.42 -20.61
C GLN A 116 5.47 -3.91 -20.28
N LEU A 117 4.51 -3.42 -21.06
CA LEU A 117 3.15 -3.93 -21.04
C LEU A 117 3.09 -5.39 -21.51
N PRO A 118 2.11 -6.17 -21.02
CA PRO A 118 1.93 -7.55 -21.48
C PRO A 118 1.59 -7.57 -22.97
N ALA A 119 1.85 -8.70 -23.64
CA ALA A 119 1.61 -8.85 -25.08
C ALA A 119 0.19 -8.41 -25.51
N ARG A 120 -0.82 -8.69 -24.68
CA ARG A 120 -2.22 -8.28 -24.90
C ARG A 120 -2.44 -6.76 -25.02
N TYR A 121 -1.52 -5.95 -24.50
CA TYR A 121 -1.57 -4.49 -24.54
C TYR A 121 -0.39 -3.85 -25.27
N ARG A 122 0.39 -4.61 -26.04
CA ARG A 122 1.54 -4.07 -26.81
C ARG A 122 1.16 -2.94 -27.76
N GLY A 123 -0.05 -2.96 -28.31
CA GLY A 123 -0.55 -1.91 -29.20
C GLY A 123 -1.16 -0.68 -28.49
N TYR A 124 -1.12 -0.64 -27.15
CA TYR A 124 -1.70 0.48 -26.41
C TYR A 124 -0.84 1.74 -26.55
N ASN A 125 -1.43 2.82 -27.06
CA ASN A 125 -0.74 4.10 -27.19
C ASN A 125 -0.85 4.92 -25.89
N LEU A 126 0.24 4.93 -25.13
CA LEU A 126 0.35 5.66 -23.85
C LEU A 126 0.18 7.18 -23.98
N TYR A 127 0.48 7.77 -25.16
CA TYR A 127 0.36 9.22 -25.38
C TYR A 127 -1.10 9.69 -25.46
N ASN A 128 -1.99 8.82 -25.94
CA ASN A 128 -3.39 9.16 -26.19
C ASN A 128 -4.33 8.63 -25.10
N GLY A 129 -3.83 7.72 -24.27
CA GLY A 129 -4.56 7.11 -23.18
C GLY A 129 -4.89 8.11 -22.07
N TYR A 130 -6.10 8.01 -21.52
CA TYR A 130 -6.40 8.74 -20.30
C TYR A 130 -5.65 8.12 -19.13
N LYS A 131 -4.99 8.95 -18.32
CA LYS A 131 -4.35 8.48 -17.09
C LYS A 131 -4.66 9.34 -15.89
N VAL A 132 -4.81 8.65 -14.77
CA VAL A 132 -5.12 9.21 -13.47
C VAL A 132 -3.85 9.22 -12.64
N VAL A 133 -3.52 10.37 -12.06
CA VAL A 133 -2.43 10.48 -11.08
C VAL A 133 -2.91 9.92 -9.75
N ILE A 134 -2.19 8.95 -9.19
CA ILE A 134 -2.44 8.38 -7.87
C ILE A 134 -1.18 8.54 -7.02
N ASN A 135 -1.33 9.22 -5.89
CA ASN A 135 -0.26 9.51 -4.93
C ASN A 135 -0.56 8.80 -3.59
N GLU A 136 -0.69 7.48 -3.67
CA GLU A 136 -1.00 6.62 -2.53
C GLU A 136 0.01 5.46 -2.49
N PRO A 137 0.34 4.94 -1.29
CA PRO A 137 1.25 3.80 -1.18
C PRO A 137 0.59 2.53 -1.73
N ARG A 138 1.31 1.83 -2.63
CA ARG A 138 0.90 0.53 -3.20
C ARG A 138 -0.56 0.51 -3.72
N PRO A 139 -0.91 1.39 -4.68
CA PRO A 139 -2.31 1.59 -5.09
C PRO A 139 -2.94 0.38 -5.79
N TYR A 140 -2.12 -0.56 -6.27
CA TYR A 140 -2.56 -1.83 -6.83
C TYR A 140 -3.23 -2.74 -5.80
N LEU A 141 -2.96 -2.58 -4.50
CA LEU A 141 -3.68 -3.31 -3.45
C LEU A 141 -5.15 -2.89 -3.36
N TYR A 142 -5.47 -1.66 -3.74
CA TYR A 142 -6.82 -1.09 -3.77
C TYR A 142 -7.43 -1.10 -5.19
N HIS A 143 -6.98 -2.04 -6.03
CA HIS A 143 -7.34 -2.05 -7.45
C HIS A 143 -8.83 -2.07 -7.72
N GLN A 144 -9.60 -2.84 -6.97
CA GLN A 144 -11.05 -2.92 -7.13
C GLN A 144 -11.71 -1.54 -7.00
N THR A 145 -11.31 -0.76 -5.99
CA THR A 145 -11.80 0.59 -5.73
C THR A 145 -11.44 1.53 -6.88
N HIS A 146 -10.18 1.51 -7.31
CA HIS A 146 -9.71 2.32 -8.44
C HIS A 146 -10.43 1.99 -9.73
N ARG A 147 -10.62 0.69 -10.02
CA ARG A 147 -11.31 0.23 -11.21
C ARG A 147 -12.73 0.77 -11.28
N VAL A 148 -13.49 0.67 -10.19
CA VAL A 148 -14.86 1.21 -10.12
C VAL A 148 -14.87 2.74 -10.21
N LYS A 149 -14.00 3.41 -9.46
CA LYS A 149 -13.94 4.89 -9.40
C LYS A 149 -13.62 5.53 -10.76
N TYR A 150 -12.76 4.89 -11.54
CA TYR A 150 -12.21 5.44 -12.77
C TYR A 150 -12.72 4.74 -14.05
N VAL A 151 -13.66 3.80 -13.95
CA VAL A 151 -14.24 3.09 -15.11
C VAL A 151 -14.82 4.06 -16.16
N LYS A 152 -15.39 5.19 -15.70
CA LYS A 152 -15.95 6.23 -16.57
C LYS A 152 -14.94 6.89 -17.52
N TYR A 153 -13.65 6.73 -17.24
CA TYR A 153 -12.57 7.26 -18.06
C TYR A 153 -12.00 6.22 -19.04
N LYS A 154 -12.57 5.02 -19.10
CA LYS A 154 -12.27 4.08 -20.19
C LYS A 154 -12.71 4.68 -21.52
N ASN A 155 -11.86 4.55 -22.54
CA ASN A 155 -12.01 5.12 -23.88
C ASN A 155 -12.05 6.66 -23.92
N TYR A 156 -11.59 7.34 -22.87
CA TYR A 156 -11.55 8.81 -22.78
C TYR A 156 -10.32 9.41 -23.49
N LYS A 157 -9.98 8.85 -24.66
CA LYS A 157 -8.76 9.16 -25.42
C LYS A 157 -8.74 10.62 -25.89
N GLY A 158 -7.59 11.28 -25.79
CA GLY A 158 -7.35 12.63 -26.33
C GLY A 158 -8.09 13.79 -25.64
N LYS A 159 -8.92 13.51 -24.63
CA LYS A 159 -9.69 14.55 -23.89
C LYS A 159 -8.99 15.04 -22.63
N GLN A 160 -7.89 14.40 -22.24
CA GLN A 160 -7.13 14.79 -21.07
C GLN A 160 -6.44 16.13 -21.33
N GLN A 161 -6.90 17.17 -20.63
CA GLN A 161 -6.27 18.49 -20.71
C GLN A 161 -4.85 18.39 -20.18
N VAL A 162 -3.87 18.85 -20.95
CA VAL A 162 -2.55 19.13 -20.42
C VAL A 162 -2.73 20.29 -19.44
N ILE A 163 -2.45 20.06 -18.15
CA ILE A 163 -2.45 21.16 -17.17
C ILE A 163 -1.21 21.99 -17.50
N LYS A 164 -1.40 22.94 -18.43
CA LYS A 164 -0.37 23.89 -18.80
C LYS A 164 -0.20 24.79 -17.59
N GLY A 165 0.88 24.57 -16.83
CA GLY A 165 1.28 25.46 -15.74
C GLY A 165 1.21 26.90 -16.27
N LYS A 166 0.40 27.73 -15.61
CA LYS A 166 0.24 29.13 -15.99
C LYS A 166 1.51 29.88 -15.59
N GLY A 167 2.57 29.76 -16.39
CA GLY A 167 3.63 30.74 -16.46
C GLY A 167 3.14 31.98 -17.22
N PRO A 168 3.61 33.19 -16.89
CA PRO A 168 3.07 34.41 -17.47
C PRO A 168 3.45 34.50 -18.95
N GLY A 169 2.44 34.58 -19.81
CA GLY A 169 2.56 35.05 -21.20
C GLY A 169 3.22 34.09 -22.19
N LYS A 170 2.42 33.49 -23.07
CA LYS A 170 2.49 33.72 -24.53
C LYS A 170 1.40 32.93 -25.26
N SER A 171 0.72 33.67 -26.13
CA SER A 171 -0.53 33.37 -26.82
C SER A 171 -0.56 32.03 -27.54
N ALA A 172 -1.55 31.20 -27.20
CA ALA A 172 -1.93 30.06 -28.04
C ALA A 172 -2.90 30.56 -29.12
N LYS A 173 -2.35 30.80 -30.33
CA LYS A 173 -3.15 30.90 -31.55
C LYS A 173 -3.89 29.56 -31.73
N HIS A 174 -5.19 29.56 -31.48
CA HIS A 174 -6.02 28.39 -31.73
C HIS A 174 -6.44 28.35 -33.20
N PHE A 175 -5.99 27.29 -33.84
CA PHE A 175 -6.43 26.77 -35.14
C PHE A 175 -7.93 26.47 -35.08
N ALA A 176 -8.71 27.11 -35.95
CA ALA A 176 -10.15 26.87 -36.08
C ALA A 176 -10.40 25.51 -36.78
N PRO A 177 -11.32 24.67 -36.28
CA PRO A 177 -11.71 23.45 -37.00
C PRO A 177 -12.53 23.81 -38.24
N GLY A 178 -12.06 23.37 -39.41
CA GLY A 178 -12.69 23.60 -40.70
C GLY A 178 -14.11 23.03 -40.76
N GLN A 179 -15.04 23.86 -41.24
CA GLN A 179 -16.42 23.48 -41.47
C GLN A 179 -16.52 22.54 -42.69
N GLN A 180 -17.00 21.32 -42.45
CA GLN A 180 -17.48 20.43 -43.52
C GLN A 180 -18.78 21.02 -44.09
N LYS A 181 -18.67 21.68 -45.24
CA LYS A 181 -19.82 22.17 -46.00
C LYS A 181 -20.37 21.01 -46.85
N LYS A 182 -21.44 20.37 -46.38
CA LYS A 182 -22.32 19.58 -47.25
C LYS A 182 -22.96 20.55 -48.25
N ARG A 183 -22.79 20.31 -49.55
CA ARG A 183 -23.63 20.88 -50.59
C ARG A 183 -24.26 19.74 -51.39
N HIS A 184 -25.56 19.88 -51.55
CA HIS A 184 -26.45 19.13 -52.42
C HIS A 184 -25.97 19.15 -53.87
#